data_AF-A0A3E5EFW2-F1
#
_entry.id   AF-A0A3E5EFW2-F1
#
_cell.length_a   1.000
_cell.length_b   1.000
_cell.length_c   1.000
_cell.angle_alpha   90.00
_cell.angle_beta   90.00
_cell.angle_gamma   90.00
#
_symmetry.space_group_name_H-M   'P 1'
#
loop_
_entity.id
_entity.type
_entity.pdbx_description
1 polymer ?
#
loop_
_entity_poly.entity_id
_entity_poly.type
_entity_poly.pdbx_seq_one_letter_code
_entity_poly.pdbx_strand_id
1 'polypeptide(L)'
;MKKIKFLNGISAVFALAVVALATTLTSCEKEEFNVNVTPTNAQAVISPIVLAIEDGVTTDVTGQATIAPAELTFTGNPTLAAKSVDVTASYNGLSATVTVKVPALQAGQFATLTPTIILQEEDAETKIVAVPTTSTDEKTKEKVWDNYELYWYSIPSFTYVEKSGAKVVEGSKKINTDDLIERAAIESFFNTLENTYTEHIESTKDGEYSVYANSRTTASITYTIVTTEYNVVKQTVTKADADALGSIKVDDYTTSKLSVSENQDIPGHGHSHGHGHGHGEGNAGGGVGELD
;
A
#
# COMPACT_ATOMS: atom_id res chain seq x y z
N MET A 1 29.52 -54.67 -88.66
CA MET A 1 30.90 -54.24 -88.94
C MET A 1 31.27 -53.10 -88.01
N LYS A 2 32.50 -53.17 -87.43
CA LYS A 2 33.31 -52.10 -86.79
C LYS A 2 32.71 -51.42 -85.54
N LYS A 3 33.07 -51.89 -84.33
CA LYS A 3 34.22 -51.48 -83.46
C LYS A 3 34.01 -50.03 -82.93
N ILE A 4 34.11 -49.72 -81.63
CA ILE A 4 35.37 -49.57 -80.89
C ILE A 4 35.07 -49.35 -79.37
N LYS A 5 35.71 -50.19 -78.52
CA LYS A 5 36.43 -49.97 -77.22
C LYS A 5 35.68 -49.27 -76.05
N PHE A 6 35.52 -49.82 -74.84
CA PHE A 6 36.39 -50.60 -73.92
C PHE A 6 37.78 -49.98 -73.64
N LEU A 7 37.92 -49.33 -72.48
CA LEU A 7 39.10 -49.28 -71.59
C LEU A 7 38.53 -48.90 -70.19
N ASN A 8 38.37 -49.83 -69.24
CA ASN A 8 39.35 -50.38 -68.30
C ASN A 8 40.08 -49.34 -67.43
N GLY A 9 39.67 -49.30 -66.16
CA GLY A 9 40.56 -49.46 -64.99
C GLY A 9 41.29 -48.22 -64.48
N ILE A 10 41.00 -47.82 -63.24
CA ILE A 10 41.83 -48.10 -62.05
C ILE A 10 41.24 -47.35 -60.84
N SER A 11 41.28 -48.02 -59.70
CA SER A 11 40.90 -47.63 -58.34
C SER A 11 41.15 -46.17 -57.95
N ALA A 12 40.15 -45.51 -57.36
CA ALA A 12 40.36 -44.42 -56.42
C ALA A 12 39.20 -44.35 -55.41
N VAL A 13 39.45 -44.97 -54.25
CA VAL A 13 39.08 -44.51 -52.90
C VAL A 13 37.74 -43.81 -52.75
N PHE A 14 36.82 -44.46 -52.03
CA PHE A 14 35.69 -43.83 -51.33
C PHE A 14 36.20 -42.65 -50.49
N ALA A 15 36.01 -41.43 -50.97
CA ALA A 15 36.04 -40.23 -50.16
C ALA A 15 34.59 -39.79 -49.92
N LEU A 16 34.04 -40.21 -48.78
CA LEU A 16 32.80 -39.69 -48.25
C LEU A 16 33.08 -38.23 -47.83
N ALA A 17 32.85 -37.30 -48.75
CA ALA A 17 32.84 -35.89 -48.42
C ALA A 17 31.60 -35.63 -47.56
N VAL A 18 31.78 -35.63 -46.24
CA VAL A 18 30.84 -35.03 -45.31
C VAL A 18 30.79 -33.56 -45.65
N VAL A 19 29.82 -33.16 -46.47
CA VAL A 19 29.42 -31.77 -46.58
C VAL A 19 28.78 -31.44 -45.25
N ALA A 20 29.59 -30.93 -44.32
CA ALA A 20 29.10 -30.17 -43.20
C ALA A 20 28.40 -28.95 -43.80
N LEU A 21 27.09 -29.09 -44.02
CA LEU A 21 26.20 -27.97 -44.21
C LEU A 21 26.27 -27.21 -42.88
N ALA A 22 27.23 -26.29 -42.79
CA ALA A 22 27.22 -25.25 -41.80
C ALA A 22 25.95 -24.43 -42.09
N THR A 23 24.83 -24.89 -41.56
CA THR A 23 23.73 -24.01 -41.23
C THR A 23 24.36 -22.98 -40.32
N THR A 24 24.67 -21.81 -40.88
CA THR A 24 24.80 -20.60 -40.11
C THR A 24 23.45 -20.44 -39.42
N LEU A 25 23.33 -21.08 -38.25
CA LEU A 25 22.44 -20.60 -37.22
C LEU A 25 22.91 -19.16 -37.04
N THR A 26 22.19 -18.22 -37.64
CA THR A 26 22.16 -16.87 -37.14
C THR A 26 21.81 -17.07 -35.69
N SER A 27 22.84 -17.03 -34.84
CA SER A 27 22.70 -16.90 -33.41
C SER A 27 21.57 -15.88 -33.24
N CYS A 28 20.43 -16.31 -32.72
CA CYS A 28 19.61 -15.39 -31.94
C CYS A 28 20.57 -14.94 -30.86
N GLU A 29 21.27 -13.83 -31.12
CA GLU A 29 21.74 -13.01 -30.03
C GLU A 29 20.55 -12.92 -29.09
N LYS A 30 20.76 -13.33 -27.85
CA LYS A 30 19.80 -13.12 -26.80
C LYS A 30 19.71 -11.61 -26.71
N GLU A 31 18.80 -11.01 -27.49
CA GLU A 31 18.41 -9.62 -27.33
C GLU A 31 17.85 -9.58 -25.92
N GLU A 32 18.71 -9.19 -25.00
CA GLU A 32 18.33 -8.76 -23.68
C GLU A 32 17.52 -7.50 -23.94
N PHE A 33 16.22 -7.70 -24.17
CA PHE A 33 15.26 -6.62 -24.30
C PHE A 33 15.12 -6.02 -22.90
N ASN A 34 16.14 -5.25 -22.51
CA ASN A 34 16.06 -4.35 -21.38
C ASN A 34 15.07 -3.26 -21.79
N VAL A 35 13.77 -3.58 -21.71
CA VAL A 35 12.76 -2.54 -21.51
C VAL A 35 13.16 -1.89 -20.20
N ASN A 36 13.82 -0.74 -20.32
CA ASN A 36 14.15 0.09 -19.18
C ASN A 36 12.84 0.72 -18.70
N VAL A 37 12.05 -0.08 -17.97
CA VAL A 37 10.85 0.41 -17.29
C VAL A 37 11.38 1.35 -16.20
N THR A 38 11.13 2.64 -16.35
CA THR A 38 11.39 3.57 -15.26
C THR A 38 10.44 3.18 -14.13
N PRO A 39 10.95 2.67 -13.00
CA PRO A 39 10.09 2.22 -11.92
C PRO A 39 9.28 3.39 -11.38
N THR A 40 8.00 3.17 -11.09
CA THR A 40 7.17 4.15 -10.39
C THR A 40 7.80 4.43 -9.03
N ASN A 41 8.00 5.70 -8.69
CA ASN A 41 8.56 6.08 -7.40
C ASN A 41 7.61 5.68 -6.27
N ALA A 42 8.17 5.17 -5.17
CA ALA A 42 7.43 4.98 -3.94
C ALA A 42 6.94 6.32 -3.38
N GLN A 43 5.79 6.33 -2.71
CA GLN A 43 5.27 7.53 -2.07
C GLN A 43 4.62 7.24 -0.71
N ALA A 44 4.85 8.11 0.26
CA ALA A 44 4.11 8.12 1.52
C ALA A 44 3.48 9.50 1.75
N VAL A 45 2.23 9.53 2.21
CA VAL A 45 1.51 10.75 2.59
C VAL A 45 1.08 10.64 4.05
N ILE A 46 1.32 11.68 4.84
CA ILE A 46 0.77 11.78 6.19
C ILE A 46 -0.45 12.72 6.17
N SER A 47 -1.60 12.20 6.58
CA SER A 47 -2.88 12.90 6.63
C SER A 47 -3.43 12.86 8.06
N PRO A 48 -2.99 13.77 8.96
CA PRO A 48 -3.38 13.74 10.35
C PRO A 48 -4.88 14.06 10.55
N ILE A 49 -5.48 13.46 11.57
CA ILE A 49 -6.78 13.85 12.12
C ILE A 49 -6.53 14.68 13.36
N VAL A 50 -7.20 15.83 13.50
CA VAL A 50 -6.99 16.75 14.63
C VAL A 50 -8.29 16.94 15.39
N LEU A 51 -8.28 16.56 16.67
CA LEU A 51 -9.39 16.75 17.59
C LEU A 51 -9.02 17.83 18.61
N ALA A 52 -9.84 18.86 18.75
CA ALA A 52 -9.69 19.88 19.77
C ALA A 52 -10.69 19.69 20.90
N ILE A 53 -10.24 19.83 22.14
CA ILE A 53 -11.05 19.74 23.35
C ILE A 53 -11.03 21.10 24.03
N GLU A 54 -12.16 21.79 23.99
CA GLU A 54 -12.38 23.11 24.61
C GLU A 54 -13.63 23.00 25.50
N ASP A 55 -13.53 23.42 26.76
CA ASP A 55 -14.65 23.40 27.73
C ASP A 55 -15.41 22.05 27.82
N GLY A 56 -14.69 20.93 27.71
CA GLY A 56 -15.26 19.58 27.74
C GLY A 56 -15.96 19.15 26.44
N VAL A 57 -15.91 19.96 25.38
CA VAL A 57 -16.45 19.62 24.07
C VAL A 57 -15.32 19.23 23.12
N THR A 58 -15.41 18.04 22.54
CA THR A 58 -14.47 17.55 21.52
C THR A 58 -15.01 17.84 20.12
N THR A 59 -14.23 18.56 19.31
CA THR A 59 -14.57 18.91 17.92
C THR A 59 -13.49 18.39 16.97
N ASP A 60 -13.90 17.85 15.82
CA ASP A 60 -12.98 17.58 14.71
C ASP A 60 -12.63 18.88 14.00
N VAL A 61 -11.37 19.29 14.11
CA VAL A 61 -10.82 20.52 13.54
C VAL A 61 -9.78 20.22 12.46
N THR A 62 -9.77 19.00 11.90
CA THR A 62 -8.80 18.56 10.89
C THR A 62 -8.67 19.54 9.71
N GLY A 63 -9.80 20.06 9.22
CA GLY A 63 -9.83 21.04 8.12
C GLY A 63 -9.53 22.50 8.52
N GLN A 64 -9.32 22.77 9.81
CA GLN A 64 -9.13 24.12 10.38
C GLN A 64 -7.79 24.30 11.08
N ALA A 65 -7.21 23.22 11.60
CA ALA A 65 -5.94 23.23 12.30
C ALA A 65 -4.79 23.58 11.34
N THR A 66 -3.80 24.30 11.88
CA THR A 66 -2.52 24.49 11.18
C THR A 66 -1.62 23.29 11.45
N ILE A 67 -1.09 22.69 10.38
CA ILE A 67 -0.20 21.52 10.46
C ILE A 67 1.22 21.94 10.09
N ALA A 68 2.19 21.49 10.89
CA ALA A 68 3.61 21.63 10.62
C ALA A 68 4.32 20.25 10.67
N PRO A 69 5.22 19.94 9.73
CA PRO A 69 5.58 20.74 8.56
C PRO A 69 4.43 20.80 7.53
N ALA A 70 4.47 21.80 6.65
CA ALA A 70 3.44 21.96 5.60
C ALA A 70 3.52 20.86 4.51
N GLU A 71 4.71 20.31 4.28
CA GLU A 71 4.91 19.20 3.33
C GLU A 71 4.94 17.87 4.07
N LEU A 72 3.93 17.05 3.82
CA LEU A 72 3.75 15.72 4.42
C LEU A 72 3.71 14.60 3.36
N THR A 73 4.10 14.91 2.13
CA THR A 73 4.24 13.96 1.04
C THR A 73 5.72 13.66 0.83
N PHE A 74 6.07 12.38 0.80
CA PHE A 74 7.44 11.92 0.63
C PHE A 74 7.53 10.99 -0.57
N THR A 75 8.31 11.39 -1.57
CA THR A 75 8.51 10.62 -2.79
C THR A 75 9.92 10.02 -2.81
N GLY A 76 10.01 8.71 -3.04
CA GLY A 76 11.25 7.97 -3.19
C GLY A 76 11.89 8.14 -4.57
N ASN A 77 13.09 7.59 -4.74
CA ASN A 77 13.75 7.49 -6.05
C ASN A 77 14.63 6.22 -6.13
N PRO A 78 14.08 5.09 -6.60
CA PRO A 78 12.65 4.80 -6.71
C PRO A 78 12.06 4.27 -5.39
N THR A 79 12.91 3.90 -4.43
CA THR A 79 12.52 3.44 -3.09
C THR A 79 12.46 4.62 -2.11
N LEU A 80 11.68 4.48 -1.04
CA LEU A 80 11.66 5.40 0.10
C LEU A 80 12.25 4.69 1.33
N ALA A 81 13.25 5.29 1.97
CA ALA A 81 13.78 4.79 3.22
C ALA A 81 12.83 5.13 4.40
N ALA A 82 12.79 4.25 5.40
CA ALA A 82 12.04 4.52 6.63
C ALA A 82 12.57 5.78 7.33
N LYS A 83 11.68 6.56 7.91
CA LYS A 83 12.01 7.77 8.67
C LYS A 83 10.94 8.12 9.70
N SER A 84 11.29 8.98 10.64
CA SER A 84 10.34 9.55 11.59
C SER A 84 10.13 11.03 11.27
N VAL A 85 8.88 11.49 11.39
CA VAL A 85 8.48 12.87 11.13
C VAL A 85 7.67 13.34 12.32
N ASP A 86 8.08 14.45 12.93
CA ASP A 86 7.27 15.11 13.95
C ASP A 86 6.21 15.97 13.26
N VAL A 87 4.96 15.67 13.55
CA VAL A 87 3.79 16.39 13.03
C VAL A 87 3.14 17.14 14.17
N THR A 88 3.15 18.46 14.07
CA THR A 88 2.53 19.36 15.05
C THR A 88 1.25 19.91 14.46
N ALA A 89 0.15 19.77 15.19
CA ALA A 89 -1.10 20.47 14.89
C ALA A 89 -1.32 21.58 15.90
N SER A 90 -1.86 22.71 15.45
CA SER A 90 -2.25 23.82 16.33
C SER A 90 -3.58 24.43 15.92
N TYR A 91 -4.41 24.76 16.91
CA TYR A 91 -5.74 25.35 16.74
C TYR A 91 -6.10 26.15 17.99
N ASN A 92 -6.64 27.37 17.84
CA ASN A 92 -7.04 28.25 18.95
C ASN A 92 -6.00 28.41 20.09
N GLY A 93 -4.70 28.37 19.78
CA GLY A 93 -3.63 28.47 20.78
C GLY A 93 -3.25 27.15 21.45
N LEU A 94 -3.99 26.08 21.22
CA LEU A 94 -3.61 24.71 21.57
C LEU A 94 -2.62 24.16 20.55
N SER A 95 -1.73 23.27 21.01
CA SER A 95 -0.74 22.61 20.16
C SER A 95 -0.35 21.25 20.71
N ALA A 96 -0.19 20.26 19.84
CA ALA A 96 0.36 18.96 20.18
C ALA A 96 1.18 18.41 19.02
N THR A 97 2.21 17.62 19.36
CA THR A 97 3.12 16.99 18.39
C THR A 97 3.06 15.48 18.54
N VAL A 98 2.97 14.78 17.41
CA VAL A 98 3.09 13.33 17.34
C VAL A 98 4.23 12.96 16.39
N THR A 99 5.04 11.97 16.78
CA THR A 99 6.09 11.42 15.90
C THR A 99 5.51 10.28 15.06
N VAL A 100 5.43 10.47 13.75
CA VAL A 100 4.92 9.48 12.80
C VAL A 100 6.07 8.69 12.20
N LYS A 101 5.98 7.36 12.22
CA LYS A 101 6.95 6.46 11.60
C LYS A 101 6.54 6.15 10.16
N VAL A 102 7.20 6.77 9.21
CA VAL A 102 7.04 6.46 7.78
C VAL A 102 7.82 5.18 7.46
N PRO A 103 7.17 4.12 6.94
CA PRO A 103 7.83 2.86 6.65
C PRO A 103 8.76 2.96 5.43
N ALA A 104 9.66 1.98 5.29
CA ALA A 104 10.40 1.81 4.05
C ALA A 104 9.47 1.28 2.95
N LEU A 105 9.55 1.85 1.76
CA LEU A 105 8.72 1.48 0.61
C LEU A 105 9.59 1.13 -0.59
N GLN A 106 9.23 0.04 -1.26
CA GLN A 106 9.81 -0.34 -2.55
C GLN A 106 9.17 0.49 -3.67
N ALA A 107 9.78 0.49 -4.85
CA ALA A 107 9.21 1.12 -6.04
C ALA A 107 7.75 0.67 -6.27
N GLY A 108 6.89 1.60 -6.69
CA GLY A 108 5.47 1.36 -6.94
C GLY A 108 4.62 1.14 -5.68
N GLN A 109 5.18 1.28 -4.48
CA GLN A 109 4.41 1.21 -3.24
C GLN A 109 3.96 2.59 -2.78
N PHE A 110 2.70 2.67 -2.37
CA PHE A 110 2.06 3.88 -1.86
C PHE A 110 1.57 3.64 -0.44
N ALA A 111 1.80 4.59 0.46
CA ALA A 111 1.33 4.50 1.84
C ALA A 111 0.65 5.80 2.29
N THR A 112 -0.54 5.67 2.88
CA THR A 112 -1.25 6.77 3.53
C THR A 112 -1.20 6.53 5.04
N LEU A 113 -0.71 7.50 5.82
CA LEU A 113 -0.57 7.43 7.27
C LEU A 113 -1.48 8.45 7.95
N THR A 114 -2.35 8.03 8.86
CA THR A 114 -3.37 8.92 9.45
C THR A 114 -3.29 8.97 10.98
N PRO A 115 -2.30 9.68 11.55
CA PRO A 115 -2.19 9.82 12.99
C PRO A 115 -3.32 10.70 13.55
N THR A 116 -3.82 10.36 14.74
CA THR A 116 -4.75 11.22 15.49
C THR A 116 -3.98 12.11 16.45
N ILE A 117 -4.21 13.42 16.39
CA ILE A 117 -3.61 14.44 17.25
C ILE A 117 -4.72 15.06 18.10
N ILE A 118 -4.56 14.99 19.42
CA ILE A 118 -5.51 15.56 20.37
C ILE A 118 -4.93 16.85 20.94
N LEU A 119 -5.64 17.96 20.73
CA LEU A 119 -5.35 19.28 21.25
C LEU A 119 -6.21 19.51 22.49
N GLN A 120 -5.56 19.75 23.62
CA GLN A 120 -6.23 19.96 24.89
C GLN A 120 -5.39 20.89 25.77
N GLU A 121 -6.04 21.73 26.57
CA GLU A 121 -5.37 22.58 27.55
C GLU A 121 -4.63 21.75 28.62
N GLU A 122 -3.48 22.23 29.06
CA GLU A 122 -2.65 21.53 30.06
C GLU A 122 -3.31 21.49 31.44
N ASP A 123 -4.20 22.44 31.74
CA ASP A 123 -4.98 22.64 32.98
C ASP A 123 -6.50 22.37 32.83
N ALA A 124 -6.91 21.66 31.77
CA ALA A 124 -8.27 21.14 31.61
C ALA A 124 -8.68 20.12 32.69
N GLU A 125 -9.90 20.20 33.23
CA GLU A 125 -10.37 19.34 34.35
C GLU A 125 -10.19 17.83 34.11
N THR A 126 -10.33 17.40 32.85
CA THR A 126 -10.08 16.02 32.41
C THR A 126 -8.96 15.99 31.38
N LYS A 127 -8.24 14.87 31.31
CA LYS A 127 -7.17 14.64 30.34
C LYS A 127 -7.43 13.36 29.56
N ILE A 128 -7.15 13.40 28.25
CA ILE A 128 -7.13 12.20 27.43
C ILE A 128 -5.75 11.54 27.48
N VAL A 129 -5.74 10.24 27.77
CA VAL A 129 -4.55 9.40 27.78
C VAL A 129 -4.73 8.27 26.78
N ALA A 130 -3.97 8.32 25.68
CA ALA A 130 -3.92 7.25 24.70
C ALA A 130 -2.92 6.17 25.16
N VAL A 131 -3.38 4.93 25.30
CA VAL A 131 -2.57 3.77 25.64
C VAL A 131 -2.63 2.80 24.45
N PRO A 132 -1.59 2.76 23.59
CA PRO A 132 -1.56 1.80 22.51
C PRO A 132 -1.47 0.39 23.11
N THR A 133 -2.48 -0.43 22.83
CA THR A 133 -2.42 -1.86 23.14
C THR A 133 -1.58 -2.46 22.02
N THR A 134 -0.44 -3.06 22.34
CA THR A 134 0.67 -3.39 21.41
C THR A 134 0.35 -4.38 20.26
N SER A 135 -0.92 -4.63 19.93
CA SER A 135 -1.30 -5.41 18.75
C SER A 135 -1.24 -4.52 17.52
N THR A 136 -0.33 -4.86 16.61
CA THR A 136 -0.37 -4.38 15.24
C THR A 136 -0.87 -5.53 14.38
N ASP A 137 -2.11 -5.42 13.91
CA ASP A 137 -2.68 -6.40 13.00
C ASP A 137 -2.48 -5.92 11.56
N GLU A 138 -1.88 -6.78 10.73
CA GLU A 138 -1.80 -6.55 9.29
C GLU A 138 -2.93 -7.32 8.60
N LYS A 139 -3.80 -6.59 7.88
CA LYS A 139 -4.82 -7.19 7.02
C LYS A 139 -4.47 -6.91 5.57
N THR A 140 -4.20 -7.97 4.81
CA THR A 140 -3.87 -7.87 3.39
C THR A 140 -5.01 -8.42 2.54
N LYS A 141 -5.35 -7.69 1.48
CA LYS A 141 -6.30 -8.13 0.45
C LYS A 141 -5.62 -8.07 -0.89
N GLU A 142 -5.82 -9.11 -1.69
CA GLU A 142 -5.06 -9.32 -2.92
C GLU A 142 -5.97 -9.55 -4.12
N LYS A 143 -5.50 -9.10 -5.28
CA LYS A 143 -6.07 -9.39 -6.59
C LYS A 143 -4.94 -9.81 -7.50
N VAL A 144 -5.15 -10.93 -8.17
CA VAL A 144 -4.15 -11.60 -9.00
C VAL A 144 -4.64 -11.64 -10.44
N TRP A 145 -3.76 -11.31 -11.37
CA TRP A 145 -3.96 -11.50 -12.80
C TRP A 145 -2.85 -12.43 -13.32
N ASP A 146 -3.24 -13.62 -13.74
CA ASP A 146 -2.34 -14.57 -14.42
C ASP A 146 -2.50 -14.42 -15.93
N ASN A 147 -1.36 -14.35 -16.63
CA ASN A 147 -1.33 -14.35 -18.08
C ASN A 147 -0.48 -15.51 -18.60
N TYR A 148 -1.15 -16.54 -19.09
CA TYR A 148 -0.51 -17.71 -19.70
C TYR A 148 -0.17 -17.51 -21.19
N GLU A 149 -0.54 -16.35 -21.76
CA GLU A 149 -0.33 -16.05 -23.18
C GLU A 149 1.07 -15.50 -23.44
N LEU A 150 1.47 -15.50 -24.72
CA LEU A 150 2.75 -14.97 -25.20
C LEU A 150 2.78 -13.44 -25.34
N TYR A 151 1.66 -12.76 -25.12
CA TYR A 151 1.51 -11.31 -25.26
C TYR A 151 1.11 -10.66 -23.93
N TRP A 152 1.59 -9.44 -23.69
CA TRP A 152 1.20 -8.66 -22.50
C TRP A 152 -0.06 -7.83 -22.77
N TYR A 153 -0.75 -7.43 -21.71
CA TYR A 153 -1.86 -6.49 -21.78
C TYR A 153 -1.84 -5.52 -20.59
N SER A 154 -2.41 -4.33 -20.79
CA SER A 154 -2.62 -3.35 -19.73
C SER A 154 -3.84 -3.72 -18.88
N ILE A 155 -3.73 -3.58 -17.56
CA ILE A 155 -4.84 -3.78 -16.64
C ILE A 155 -5.75 -2.54 -16.72
N PRO A 156 -7.07 -2.70 -16.92
CA PRO A 156 -8.01 -1.61 -16.72
C PRO A 156 -7.88 -1.03 -15.31
N SER A 157 -8.37 0.19 -15.08
CA SER A 157 -8.41 0.73 -13.72
C SER A 157 -9.07 -0.25 -12.73
N PHE A 158 -8.50 -0.36 -11.53
CA PHE A 158 -9.10 -1.11 -10.43
C PHE A 158 -9.19 -0.24 -9.18
N THR A 159 -10.13 -0.59 -8.31
CA THR A 159 -10.39 0.15 -7.08
C THR A 159 -9.82 -0.54 -5.86
N TYR A 160 -9.49 0.25 -4.84
CA TYR A 160 -9.11 -0.22 -3.51
C TYR A 160 -9.66 0.73 -2.46
N VAL A 161 -9.93 0.22 -1.26
CA VAL A 161 -10.45 1.03 -0.16
C VAL A 161 -9.30 1.57 0.69
N GLU A 162 -9.18 2.88 0.83
CA GLU A 162 -8.37 3.50 1.87
C GLU A 162 -9.21 3.66 3.14
N LYS A 163 -8.69 3.21 4.27
CA LYS A 163 -9.34 3.33 5.58
C LYS A 163 -8.53 4.26 6.46
N SER A 164 -9.21 5.16 7.15
CA SER A 164 -8.58 6.12 8.06
C SER A 164 -9.42 6.36 9.31
N GLY A 165 -8.80 6.91 10.34
CA GLY A 165 -9.45 7.22 11.61
C GLY A 165 -9.64 6.03 12.54
N ALA A 166 -10.46 6.24 13.56
CA ALA A 166 -10.59 5.36 14.71
C ALA A 166 -11.89 4.54 14.66
N LYS A 167 -11.79 3.24 14.35
CA LYS A 167 -12.97 2.36 14.35
C LYS A 167 -13.23 1.82 15.74
N VAL A 168 -14.38 2.11 16.33
CA VAL A 168 -14.71 1.64 17.68
C VAL A 168 -14.76 0.10 17.74
N VAL A 169 -14.05 -0.47 18.72
CA VAL A 169 -14.17 -1.87 19.07
C VAL A 169 -15.49 -2.09 19.78
N GLU A 170 -16.32 -2.97 19.25
CA GLU A 170 -17.68 -3.21 19.75
C GLU A 170 -17.68 -3.57 21.25
N GLY A 171 -18.59 -2.92 22.01
CA GLY A 171 -18.72 -3.14 23.46
C GLY A 171 -17.57 -2.60 24.32
N SER A 172 -16.59 -1.89 23.74
CA SER A 172 -15.43 -1.39 24.50
C SER A 172 -15.68 -0.09 25.30
N LYS A 173 -16.71 0.68 24.92
CA LYS A 173 -17.07 1.95 25.58
C LYS A 173 -17.46 1.69 27.04
N LYS A 174 -16.80 2.38 27.97
CA LYS A 174 -17.12 2.38 29.40
C LYS A 174 -17.17 3.81 29.92
N ILE A 175 -18.16 4.09 30.76
CA ILE A 175 -18.30 5.35 31.49
C ILE A 175 -18.49 4.95 32.95
N ASN A 176 -17.58 5.40 33.80
CA ASN A 176 -17.45 5.03 35.21
C ASN A 176 -17.71 6.22 36.15
N THR A 177 -18.38 7.26 35.67
CA THR A 177 -18.74 8.44 36.45
C THR A 177 -20.24 8.73 36.34
N ASP A 178 -20.83 9.18 37.45
CA ASP A 178 -22.21 9.66 37.53
C ASP A 178 -22.31 11.20 37.42
N ASP A 179 -21.16 11.90 37.40
CA ASP A 179 -21.13 13.34 37.20
C ASP A 179 -21.55 13.67 35.75
N LEU A 180 -22.57 14.52 35.61
CA LEU A 180 -23.17 14.83 34.31
C LEU A 180 -22.21 15.60 33.39
N ILE A 181 -21.34 16.43 33.95
CA ILE A 181 -20.38 17.25 33.18
C ILE A 181 -19.25 16.34 32.69
N GLU A 182 -18.69 15.52 33.57
CA GLU A 182 -17.65 14.55 33.20
C GLU A 182 -18.17 13.56 32.15
N ARG A 183 -19.39 13.05 32.35
CA ARG A 183 -20.04 12.15 31.40
C ARG A 183 -20.25 12.80 30.04
N ALA A 184 -20.73 14.05 29.99
CA ALA A 184 -20.92 14.77 28.74
C ALA A 184 -19.60 14.96 27.98
N ALA A 185 -18.51 15.27 28.70
CA ALA A 185 -17.19 15.42 28.09
C ALA A 185 -16.66 14.09 27.51
N ILE A 186 -16.83 12.99 28.25
CA ILE A 186 -16.47 11.64 27.79
C ILE A 186 -17.28 11.25 26.55
N GLU A 187 -18.59 11.43 26.58
CA GLU A 187 -19.47 11.13 25.44
C GLU A 187 -19.13 11.99 24.23
N SER A 188 -18.82 13.28 24.44
CA SER A 188 -18.36 14.17 23.37
C SER A 188 -17.07 13.65 22.72
N PHE A 189 -16.07 13.28 23.52
CA PHE A 189 -14.83 12.71 23.00
C PHE A 189 -15.07 11.40 22.24
N PHE A 190 -15.82 10.46 22.81
CA PHE A 190 -16.08 9.15 22.18
C PHE A 190 -16.85 9.27 20.87
N ASN A 191 -17.87 10.13 20.82
CA ASN A 191 -18.67 10.32 19.60
C ASN A 191 -17.83 10.99 18.51
N THR A 192 -17.04 12.02 18.85
CA THR A 192 -16.17 12.68 17.88
C THR A 192 -15.10 11.72 17.37
N LEU A 193 -14.48 10.92 18.25
CA LEU A 193 -13.50 9.91 17.86
C LEU A 193 -14.09 8.85 16.92
N GLU A 194 -15.28 8.32 17.23
CA GLU A 194 -15.98 7.35 16.38
C GLU A 194 -16.30 7.91 14.98
N ASN A 195 -16.68 9.19 14.91
CA ASN A 195 -17.01 9.85 13.65
C ASN A 195 -15.78 10.13 12.77
N THR A 196 -14.56 9.95 13.27
CA THR A 196 -13.34 10.08 12.46
C THR A 196 -13.14 8.93 11.48
N TYR A 197 -13.75 7.78 11.71
CA TYR A 197 -13.58 6.62 10.84
C TYR A 197 -14.20 6.85 9.47
N THR A 198 -13.40 6.73 8.42
CA THR A 198 -13.86 6.84 7.04
C THR A 198 -13.28 5.74 6.16
N GLU A 199 -14.03 5.41 5.11
CA GLU A 199 -13.59 4.54 4.02
C GLU A 199 -13.72 5.33 2.72
N HIS A 200 -12.62 5.43 1.97
CA HIS A 200 -12.57 6.11 0.69
C HIS A 200 -12.20 5.12 -0.41
N ILE A 201 -12.96 5.11 -1.51
CA ILE A 201 -12.67 4.24 -2.66
C ILE A 201 -11.73 5.01 -3.60
N GLU A 202 -10.50 4.53 -3.69
CA GLU A 202 -9.52 5.01 -4.65
C GLU A 202 -9.53 4.17 -5.93
N SER A 203 -9.11 4.77 -7.04
CA SER A 203 -8.98 4.11 -8.33
C SER A 203 -7.59 4.30 -8.90
N THR A 204 -6.97 3.23 -9.40
CA THR A 204 -5.76 3.34 -10.21
C THR A 204 -6.07 3.97 -11.56
N LYS A 205 -5.05 4.51 -12.24
CA LYS A 205 -5.24 5.00 -13.60
C LYS A 205 -5.44 3.83 -14.56
N ASP A 206 -6.21 4.07 -15.61
CA ASP A 206 -6.39 3.07 -16.66
C ASP A 206 -5.05 2.79 -17.35
N GLY A 207 -4.72 1.50 -17.48
CA GLY A 207 -3.46 1.04 -18.06
C GLY A 207 -2.19 1.43 -17.31
N GLU A 208 -2.30 1.83 -16.04
CA GLU A 208 -1.15 2.15 -15.18
C GLU A 208 -0.23 0.94 -14.95
N TYR A 209 -0.83 -0.24 -14.88
CA TYR A 209 -0.16 -1.52 -14.68
C TYR A 209 -0.43 -2.47 -15.83
N SER A 210 0.42 -3.46 -15.98
CA SER A 210 0.41 -4.46 -17.04
C SER A 210 0.50 -5.87 -16.47
N VAL A 211 0.04 -6.84 -17.26
CA VAL A 211 0.29 -8.26 -17.02
C VAL A 211 1.14 -8.75 -18.19
N TYR A 212 2.42 -9.04 -17.90
CA TYR A 212 3.37 -9.45 -18.93
C TYR A 212 3.08 -10.88 -19.41
N ALA A 213 3.59 -11.22 -20.60
CA ALA A 213 3.46 -12.57 -21.15
C ALA A 213 4.03 -13.63 -20.20
N ASN A 214 3.33 -14.75 -20.05
CA ASN A 214 3.71 -15.86 -19.14
C ASN A 214 4.02 -15.41 -17.71
N SER A 215 3.34 -14.37 -17.22
CA SER A 215 3.61 -13.82 -15.89
C SER A 215 2.32 -13.53 -15.12
N ARG A 216 2.52 -13.27 -13.83
CA ARG A 216 1.52 -12.85 -12.88
C ARG A 216 1.73 -11.39 -12.50
N THR A 217 0.65 -10.65 -12.37
CA THR A 217 0.63 -9.38 -11.65
C THR A 217 -0.24 -9.53 -10.42
N THR A 218 0.24 -9.07 -9.26
CA THR A 218 -0.52 -9.06 -8.00
C THR A 218 -0.62 -7.63 -7.48
N ALA A 219 -1.84 -7.18 -7.21
CA ALA A 219 -2.08 -5.98 -6.43
C ALA A 219 -2.52 -6.37 -5.02
N SER A 220 -1.96 -5.72 -4.02
CA SER A 220 -2.29 -5.94 -2.61
C SER A 220 -2.47 -4.62 -1.89
N ILE A 221 -3.53 -4.50 -1.09
CA ILE A 221 -3.71 -3.43 -0.10
C ILE A 221 -3.49 -4.04 1.29
N THR A 222 -2.57 -3.46 2.06
CA THR A 222 -2.28 -3.89 3.44
C THR A 222 -2.61 -2.77 4.41
N TYR A 223 -3.43 -3.06 5.41
CA TYR A 223 -3.75 -2.15 6.50
C TYR A 223 -2.93 -2.50 7.74
N THR A 224 -2.27 -1.50 8.31
CA THR A 224 -1.65 -1.58 9.64
C THR A 224 -2.62 -1.00 10.65
N ILE A 225 -3.20 -1.88 11.47
CA ILE A 225 -4.18 -1.51 12.49
C ILE A 225 -3.50 -1.52 13.85
N VAL A 226 -3.64 -0.43 14.61
CA VAL A 226 -3.17 -0.34 16.00
C VAL A 226 -4.38 -0.19 16.90
N THR A 227 -4.59 -1.14 17.80
CA THR A 227 -5.67 -1.00 18.78
C THR A 227 -5.24 -0.06 19.91
N THR A 228 -5.88 1.09 20.03
CA THR A 228 -5.60 2.09 21.07
C THR A 228 -6.72 2.14 22.08
N GLU A 229 -6.37 2.11 23.37
CA GLU A 229 -7.30 2.39 24.47
C GLU A 229 -7.14 3.85 24.88
N TYR A 230 -8.17 4.66 24.65
CA TYR A 230 -8.23 6.03 25.13
C TYR A 230 -8.92 6.06 26.48
N ASN A 231 -8.23 6.59 27.49
CA ASN A 231 -8.74 6.79 28.83
C ASN A 231 -8.98 8.27 29.08
N VAL A 232 -10.13 8.60 29.67
CA VAL A 232 -10.43 9.94 30.18
C VAL A 232 -10.20 9.92 31.68
N VAL A 233 -9.25 10.73 32.16
CA VAL A 233 -8.86 10.77 33.58
C VAL A 233 -9.01 12.19 34.15
N LYS A 234 -9.16 12.32 35.47
CA LYS A 234 -9.07 13.64 36.12
C LYS A 234 -7.64 14.15 36.08
N GLN A 235 -7.46 15.43 35.77
CA GLN A 235 -6.14 16.04 35.67
C GLN A 235 -5.33 16.04 36.96
N THR A 236 -5.99 16.10 38.12
CA THR A 236 -5.32 16.09 39.42
C THR A 236 -4.61 14.76 39.73
N VAL A 237 -4.80 13.73 38.90
CA VAL A 237 -4.17 12.42 39.06
C VAL A 237 -3.00 12.28 38.10
N THR A 238 -1.78 12.54 38.59
CA THR A 238 -0.52 12.45 37.83
C THR A 238 -0.02 11.03 37.59
N LYS A 239 -0.88 10.00 37.67
CA LYS A 239 -0.50 8.60 37.50
C LYS A 239 -1.34 7.89 36.44
N ALA A 240 -0.69 6.97 35.73
CA ALA A 240 -1.33 5.98 34.85
C ALA A 240 -2.32 5.05 35.60
N ASP A 241 -2.35 5.10 36.93
CA ASP A 241 -3.23 4.34 37.82
C ASP A 241 -4.44 5.16 38.33
N ALA A 242 -4.74 6.33 37.74
CA ALA A 242 -5.98 7.03 38.00
C ALA A 242 -7.16 6.18 37.52
N ASP A 243 -8.18 5.99 38.35
CA ASP A 243 -9.41 5.34 37.89
C ASP A 243 -9.97 6.15 36.71
N ALA A 244 -9.98 5.52 35.52
CA ALA A 244 -10.48 6.16 34.31
C ALA A 244 -11.98 6.46 34.47
N LEU A 245 -12.36 7.72 34.28
CA LEU A 245 -13.76 8.16 34.27
C LEU A 245 -14.51 7.54 33.09
N GLY A 246 -13.78 7.25 32.00
CA GLY A 246 -14.27 6.47 30.88
C GLY A 246 -13.13 5.91 30.05
N SER A 247 -13.40 4.84 29.32
CA SER A 247 -12.46 4.24 28.39
C SER A 247 -13.15 3.82 27.09
N ILE A 248 -12.45 3.91 25.97
CA ILE A 248 -12.87 3.36 24.68
C ILE A 248 -11.69 2.68 24.01
N LYS A 249 -11.93 1.54 23.36
CA LYS A 249 -10.94 0.90 22.48
C LYS A 249 -11.32 1.14 21.04
N VAL A 250 -10.35 1.52 20.24
CA VAL A 250 -10.51 1.73 18.81
C VAL A 250 -9.41 1.00 18.05
N ASP A 251 -9.75 0.50 16.88
CA ASP A 251 -8.81 0.05 15.87
C ASP A 251 -8.45 1.25 14.99
N ASP A 252 -7.27 1.83 15.24
CA ASP A 252 -6.74 2.95 14.48
C ASP A 252 -6.12 2.42 13.19
N TYR A 253 -6.66 2.83 12.04
CA TYR A 253 -6.11 2.48 10.72
C TYR A 253 -4.91 3.37 10.42
N THR A 254 -3.79 3.07 11.07
CA THR A 254 -2.62 3.95 11.06
C THR A 254 -1.90 4.02 9.71
N THR A 255 -1.99 2.98 8.89
CA THR A 255 -1.40 2.97 7.55
C THR A 255 -2.23 2.12 6.59
N SER A 256 -2.48 2.64 5.39
CA SER A 256 -2.96 1.87 4.23
C SER A 256 -1.84 1.82 3.19
N LYS A 257 -1.44 0.62 2.76
CA LYS A 257 -0.32 0.43 1.82
C LYS A 257 -0.74 -0.34 0.57
N LEU A 258 -0.78 0.33 -0.58
CA LEU A 258 -0.95 -0.31 -1.87
C LEU A 258 0.41 -0.77 -2.41
N SER A 259 0.46 -2.00 -2.92
CA SER A 259 1.62 -2.57 -3.61
C SER A 259 1.15 -3.31 -4.84
N VAL A 260 1.73 -3.00 -6.00
CA VAL A 260 1.53 -3.75 -7.23
C VAL A 260 2.86 -4.36 -7.65
N SER A 261 2.86 -5.68 -7.85
CA SER A 261 4.02 -6.46 -8.28
C SER A 261 3.71 -7.09 -9.62
N GLU A 262 4.32 -6.56 -10.67
CA GLU A 262 4.18 -7.05 -12.04
C GLU A 262 5.25 -8.09 -12.36
N ASN A 263 5.00 -8.88 -13.41
CA ASN A 263 5.96 -9.82 -13.97
C ASN A 263 6.48 -10.88 -12.98
N GLN A 264 5.61 -11.34 -12.09
CA GLN A 264 5.89 -12.42 -11.16
C GLN A 264 5.77 -13.79 -11.86
N ASP A 265 6.46 -14.78 -11.33
CA ASP A 265 6.30 -16.17 -11.79
C ASP A 265 4.89 -16.68 -11.50
N ILE A 266 4.30 -17.37 -12.48
CA ILE A 266 3.05 -18.11 -12.24
C ILE A 266 3.41 -19.44 -11.56
N PRO A 267 2.93 -19.71 -10.33
CA PRO A 267 3.29 -20.95 -9.62
C PRO A 267 2.93 -22.20 -10.42
N GLY A 268 3.92 -23.07 -10.64
CA GLY A 268 3.75 -24.32 -11.38
C GLY A 268 3.86 -24.19 -12.91
N HIS A 269 4.13 -22.98 -13.43
CA HIS A 269 4.36 -22.74 -14.85
C HIS A 269 5.86 -22.66 -15.16
N GLY A 270 6.31 -23.29 -16.25
CA GLY A 270 7.71 -23.28 -16.68
C GLY A 270 7.98 -22.13 -17.66
N HIS A 271 9.02 -21.33 -17.41
CA HIS A 271 9.35 -20.15 -18.21
C HIS A 271 9.73 -20.46 -19.67
N SER A 272 8.97 -19.92 -20.63
CA SER A 272 9.50 -19.56 -21.96
C SER A 272 9.23 -18.07 -22.19
N HIS A 273 10.30 -17.29 -22.41
CA HIS A 273 10.21 -15.86 -22.68
C HIS A 273 9.26 -15.59 -23.85
N GLY A 274 8.20 -14.80 -23.62
CA GLY A 274 7.25 -14.39 -24.65
C GLY A 274 7.87 -13.49 -25.72
N HIS A 275 7.25 -13.44 -26.89
CA HIS A 275 7.67 -12.60 -28.02
C HIS A 275 6.91 -11.25 -27.98
N GLY A 276 7.61 -10.10 -28.10
CA GLY A 276 6.98 -8.77 -28.33
C GLY A 276 6.38 -8.67 -29.75
N HIS A 277 5.35 -7.88 -30.09
CA HIS A 277 5.03 -6.47 -29.81
C HIS A 277 3.53 -6.16 -30.12
N GLY A 278 2.93 -5.12 -29.49
CA GLY A 278 2.10 -4.09 -30.16
C GLY A 278 0.56 -4.19 -30.32
N HIS A 279 -0.14 -3.31 -29.59
CA HIS A 279 -1.47 -2.70 -29.82
C HIS A 279 -2.74 -3.58 -29.79
N GLY A 280 -3.41 -3.59 -28.63
CA GLY A 280 -4.79 -4.06 -28.52
C GLY A 280 -5.69 -3.01 -27.88
N GLU A 281 -6.39 -2.22 -28.69
CA GLU A 281 -7.69 -1.66 -28.31
C GLU A 281 -8.66 -2.84 -28.18
N GLY A 282 -8.65 -3.50 -27.03
CA GLY A 282 -9.43 -4.70 -26.78
C GLY A 282 -9.79 -4.74 -25.32
N ASN A 283 -10.99 -4.27 -25.01
CA ASN A 283 -11.61 -4.35 -23.70
C ASN A 283 -11.79 -5.83 -23.32
N ALA A 284 -10.75 -6.44 -22.75
CA ALA A 284 -10.81 -7.76 -22.16
C ALA A 284 -11.55 -7.59 -20.82
N GLY A 285 -12.85 -7.87 -20.86
CA GLY A 285 -13.74 -7.81 -19.71
C GLY A 285 -13.25 -8.67 -18.55
N GLY A 286 -12.46 -8.08 -17.67
CA GLY A 286 -12.38 -8.43 -16.26
C GLY A 286 -13.25 -7.42 -15.51
N GLY A 287 -14.30 -7.90 -14.84
CA GLY A 287 -15.22 -7.02 -14.11
C GLY A 287 -14.47 -6.06 -13.20
N VAL A 288 -15.05 -4.87 -13.02
CA VAL A 288 -14.71 -3.91 -11.95
C VAL A 288 -14.76 -4.71 -10.65
N GLY A 289 -13.59 -5.11 -10.17
CA GLY A 289 -13.44 -5.95 -9.00
C GLY A 289 -12.74 -5.10 -7.97
N GLU A 290 -13.49 -4.78 -6.92
CA GLU A 290 -13.09 -4.03 -5.75
C GLU A 290 -12.09 -4.84 -4.93
N LEU A 291 -10.95 -4.25 -4.58
CA LEU A 291 -10.10 -4.74 -3.50
C LEU A 291 -10.69 -4.25 -2.19
N ASP A 292 -11.61 -5.06 -1.67
CA ASP A 292 -12.53 -4.66 -0.61
C ASP A 292 -12.23 -5.30 0.72
#